data_AF-A0A2P5AHR8-F1
#
_entry.id   AF-A0A2P5AHR8-F1
#
_cell.length_a   1.000
_cell.length_b   1.000
_cell.length_c   1.000
_cell.angle_alpha   90.00
_cell.angle_beta   90.00
_cell.angle_gamma   90.00
#
_symmetry.space_group_name_H-M   'P 1'
#
loop_
_entity.id
_entity.type
_entity.pdbx_description
1 polymer ?
#
loop_
_entity_poly.entity_id
_entity_poly.type
_entity_poly.pdbx_seq_one_letter_code
_entity_poly.pdbx_strand_id
1 'polypeptide(L)' 'GNLSMAEYVRKFDQLARFVLDMVPNDVTRVTRFMEGLKPKLDRDVDMGLIGAISYGKAVEKALRAEH' A
#
# COMPACT_ATOMS: atom_id res chain seq x y z
N GLY A 1 -5.63 9.48 9.74
CA GLY A 1 -6.34 8.33 10.34
C GLY A 1 -5.50 7.71 11.44
N ASN A 2 -6.14 7.24 12.51
CA ASN A 2 -5.49 6.56 13.65
C ASN A 2 -5.39 5.04 13.47
N LEU A 3 -5.47 4.53 12.23
CA LEU A 3 -5.29 3.11 11.96
C LEU A 3 -3.80 2.75 12.03
N SER A 4 -3.50 1.59 12.58
CA SER A 4 -2.23 0.91 12.35
C SER A 4 -2.11 0.50 10.87
N MET A 5 -0.90 0.23 10.41
CA MET A 5 -0.61 -0.22 9.05
C MET A 5 -1.29 -1.55 8.76
N ALA A 6 -1.30 -2.46 9.72
CA ALA A 6 -2.01 -3.74 9.58
C ALA A 6 -3.51 -3.54 9.37
N GLU A 7 -4.14 -2.61 10.12
CA GLU A 7 -5.55 -2.27 9.93
C GLU A 7 -5.81 -1.56 8.60
N TYR A 8 -4.89 -0.69 8.17
CA TYR A 8 -4.96 -0.03 6.87
C TYR A 8 -4.92 -1.03 5.72
N VAL A 9 -3.92 -1.92 5.69
CA VAL A 9 -3.78 -2.99 4.68
C VAL A 9 -5.04 -3.84 4.62
N ARG A 10 -5.56 -4.26 5.79
CA ARG A 10 -6.78 -5.08 5.84
C ARG A 10 -7.98 -4.36 5.22
N LYS A 11 -8.18 -3.08 5.53
CA LYS A 11 -9.28 -2.29 4.96
C LYS A 11 -9.09 -2.03 3.48
N PHE A 12 -7.88 -1.73 3.05
CA PHE A 12 -7.54 -1.54 1.64
C PHE A 12 -7.86 -2.81 0.84
N ASP A 13 -7.43 -3.98 1.32
CA ASP A 13 -7.71 -5.27 0.68
C ASP A 13 -9.20 -5.61 0.62
N GLN A 14 -9.96 -5.28 1.67
CA GLN A 14 -11.40 -5.46 1.68
C GLN A 14 -12.06 -4.60 0.59
N LEU A 15 -11.69 -3.32 0.49
CA LEU A 15 -12.25 -2.40 -0.50
C LEU A 15 -11.83 -2.77 -1.94
N ALA A 16 -10.54 -3.07 -2.15
CA ALA A 16 -9.98 -3.41 -3.46
C ALA A 16 -10.70 -4.59 -4.14
N ARG A 17 -11.25 -5.54 -3.37
CA ARG A 17 -12.05 -6.66 -3.90
C ARG A 17 -13.37 -6.22 -4.54
N PHE A 18 -13.90 -5.07 -4.16
CA PHE A 18 -15.18 -4.54 -4.66
C PHE A 18 -15.02 -3.53 -5.80
N VAL A 19 -13.79 -3.10 -6.10
CA VAL A 19 -13.51 -2.06 -7.11
C VAL A 19 -12.44 -2.54 -8.10
N LEU A 20 -12.69 -3.69 -8.73
CA LEU A 20 -11.75 -4.32 -9.69
C LEU A 20 -11.43 -3.41 -10.89
N ASP A 21 -12.36 -2.52 -11.25
CA ASP A 21 -12.21 -1.47 -12.26
C ASP A 21 -11.22 -0.36 -11.83
N MET A 22 -11.13 -0.06 -10.54
CA MET A 22 -10.21 0.95 -9.99
C MET A 22 -8.81 0.39 -9.66
N VAL A 23 -8.66 -0.93 -9.51
CA VAL A 23 -7.38 -1.63 -9.30
C VAL A 23 -7.19 -2.78 -10.30
N PRO A 24 -7.18 -2.49 -11.61
CA PRO A 24 -7.19 -3.52 -12.66
C PRO A 24 -5.88 -4.31 -12.77
N ASN A 25 -4.80 -3.80 -12.21
CA ASN A 25 -3.49 -4.44 -12.21
C ASN A 25 -2.68 -4.04 -10.96
N ASP A 26 -1.57 -4.75 -10.75
CA ASP A 26 -0.77 -4.62 -9.53
C ASP A 26 -0.08 -3.26 -9.42
N VAL A 27 0.26 -2.62 -10.55
CA VAL A 27 0.85 -1.27 -10.57
C VAL A 27 -0.16 -0.25 -10.05
N THR A 28 -1.37 -0.25 -10.59
CA THR A 28 -2.45 0.63 -10.12
C THR A 28 -2.80 0.36 -8.66
N ARG A 29 -2.79 -0.90 -8.24
CA ARG A 29 -3.02 -1.28 -6.84
C ARG A 29 -1.96 -0.72 -5.90
N VAL A 30 -0.68 -0.76 -6.29
CA VAL A 30 0.42 -0.14 -5.53
C VAL A 30 0.23 1.38 -5.47
N THR A 31 -0.03 2.05 -6.60
CA THR A 31 -0.24 3.51 -6.62
C THR A 31 -1.36 3.92 -5.66
N ARG A 32 -2.52 3.26 -5.73
CA ARG A 32 -3.65 3.53 -4.83
C ARG A 32 -3.33 3.25 -3.36
N PHE A 33 -2.56 2.21 -3.10
CA PHE A 33 -2.11 1.87 -1.75
C PHE A 33 -1.20 2.96 -1.18
N MET A 34 -0.24 3.46 -1.98
CA MET A 34 0.69 4.52 -1.59
C MET A 34 -0.04 5.86 -1.36
N GLU A 35 -0.99 6.23 -2.23
CA GLU A 35 -1.81 7.44 -2.09
C GLU A 35 -2.57 7.52 -0.75
N GLY A 36 -2.92 6.37 -0.14
CA GLY A 36 -3.59 6.31 1.15
C GLY A 36 -2.65 6.28 2.37
N LEU A 37 -1.32 6.18 2.17
CA LEU A 37 -0.34 6.22 3.25
C LEU A 37 -0.19 7.63 3.84
N LYS A 38 0.26 7.70 5.09
CA LYS A 38 0.69 8.99 5.67
C LYS A 38 1.95 9.46 4.94
N PRO A 39 2.13 10.77 4.66
CA PRO A 39 3.25 11.27 3.87
C PRO A 39 4.66 10.87 4.36
N LYS A 40 4.83 10.61 5.67
CA LYS A 40 6.09 10.11 6.23
C LYS A 40 6.38 8.66 5.81
N LEU A 41 5.38 7.79 5.85
CA LEU A 41 5.49 6.37 5.49
C LEU A 41 5.58 6.18 3.98
N ASP A 42 4.95 7.07 3.21
CA ASP A 42 5.05 7.10 1.76
C ASP A 42 6.51 7.23 1.29
N ARG A 43 7.28 8.18 1.84
CA ARG A 43 8.72 8.35 1.54
C ARG A 43 9.56 7.13 1.89
N ASP A 44 9.31 6.50 3.05
CA ASP A 44 10.10 5.34 3.51
C ASP A 44 9.83 4.10 2.65
N VAL A 45 8.57 3.91 2.23
CA VAL A 45 8.16 2.80 1.36
C VAL A 45 8.65 3.02 -0.08
N ASP A 46 8.56 4.24 -0.60
CA ASP A 46 9.04 4.63 -1.94
C ASP A 46 10.56 4.48 -2.06
N MET A 47 11.33 4.96 -1.08
CA MET A 47 12.79 4.80 -1.05
C MET A 47 13.21 3.32 -1.04
N GLY A 48 12.39 2.45 -0.47
CA GLY A 48 12.63 1.02 -0.47
C GLY A 48 12.27 0.32 -1.78
N LEU A 49 11.30 0.82 -2.57
CA LEU A 49 10.72 0.18 -3.78
C LEU A 49 11.70 0.16 -4.97
N ILE A 50 12.81 -0.56 -4.84
CA ILE A 50 13.74 -0.85 -5.95
C ILE A 50 13.34 -2.17 -6.63
N GLY A 51 13.07 -2.14 -7.94
CA GLY A 51 12.78 -3.32 -8.78
C GLY A 51 11.29 -3.53 -9.09
N ALA A 52 10.90 -4.77 -9.44
CA ALA A 52 9.53 -5.10 -9.84
C ALA A 52 8.51 -4.68 -8.76
N ILE A 53 7.65 -3.73 -9.14
CA ILE A 53 6.59 -3.14 -8.32
C ILE A 53 5.49 -4.19 -8.15
N SER A 54 5.31 -4.69 -6.93
CA SER A 54 4.17 -5.53 -6.59
C SER A 54 3.49 -5.07 -5.31
N TYR A 55 2.19 -5.28 -5.23
CA TYR A 55 1.40 -4.89 -4.06
C TYR A 55 1.91 -5.56 -2.78
N GLY A 56 2.26 -6.85 -2.86
CA GLY A 56 2.83 -7.58 -1.72
C GLY A 56 4.12 -6.96 -1.18
N LYS A 57 5.03 -6.49 -2.05
CA LYS A 57 6.27 -5.83 -1.62
C LYS A 57 6.02 -4.46 -0.99
N ALA A 58 5.04 -3.71 -1.50
CA ALA A 58 4.67 -2.42 -0.93
C ALA A 58 4.08 -2.60 0.49
N VAL A 59 3.20 -3.59 0.68
CA VAL A 59 2.64 -3.94 1.99
C VAL A 59 3.72 -4.37 2.98
N GLU A 60 4.64 -5.25 2.58
CA GLU A 60 5.72 -5.71 3.47
C GLU A 60 6.57 -4.54 3.97
N LYS A 61 6.93 -3.59 3.10
CA LYS A 61 7.72 -2.42 3.49
C LYS A 61 6.93 -1.48 4.37
N ALA A 62 5.67 -1.23 4.07
CA ALA A 62 4.82 -0.38 4.87
C ALA A 62 4.67 -0.92 6.31
N LEU A 63 4.52 -2.24 6.46
CA LEU A 63 4.47 -2.90 7.76
C LEU A 63 5.81 -2.80 8.53
N ARG A 64 6.95 -2.88 7.83
CA ARG A 64 8.27 -2.70 8.45
C ARG A 64 8.52 -1.24 8.88
N ALA A 65 8.03 -0.26 8.13
CA ALA A 65 8.26 1.17 8.39
C ALA A 65 7.40 1.75 9.54
N GLU A 66 6.35 1.04 9.97
CA GLU A 66 5.55 1.44 11.14
C GLU A 66 6.24 1.12 12.49
N HIS A 67 7.25 0.23 12.48
CA HIS A 67 8.05 -0.15 13.64
C HIS A 67 9.32 0.71 13.79
#